data_AF-A0A2W4M5W0-F1
#
_entry.id   AF-A0A2W4M5W0-F1
#
_cell.length_a   1.000
_cell.length_b   1.000
_cell.length_c   1.000
_cell.angle_alpha   90.00
_cell.angle_beta   90.00
_cell.angle_gamma   90.00
#
_symmetry.space_group_name_H-M   'P 1'
#
loop_
_entity.id
_entity.type
_entity.pdbx_description
1 polymer ?
#
loop_
_entity_poly.entity_id
_entity_poly.type
_entity_poly.pdbx_seq_one_letter_code
_entity_poly.pdbx_strand_id
1 'polypeptide(L)'
;MPTGAAAPWRVKLTEIFLSIQGEAASVGWPTVFVRLTGCPLRCAYCDTAYAFHGGEWFEGDRVLERVREFGVRHVCVTGGEPLAQKGCLPLLAALCDAGFDVSLETSGAVDWRKVDPRVMRVVDVKTPGSGEVERNRLDDLPALRAEEQIKFVICDRADFDWARDLVRERR
;
A
#
# COMPACT_ATOMS: atom_id res chain seq x y z
N MET A 1 -25.14 2.01 -16.68
CA MET A 1 -24.41 2.21 -17.95
C MET A 1 -23.34 1.13 -18.02
N PRO A 2 -23.08 0.48 -19.16
CA PRO A 2 -22.01 -0.50 -19.22
C PRO A 2 -20.67 0.25 -19.08
N THR A 3 -20.00 0.03 -17.95
CA THR A 3 -18.60 0.41 -17.75
C THR A 3 -17.79 -0.27 -18.84
N GLY A 4 -17.14 0.51 -19.71
CA GLY A 4 -16.26 -0.04 -20.73
C GLY A 4 -15.25 -0.98 -20.07
N ALA A 5 -15.09 -2.19 -20.62
CA ALA A 5 -14.18 -3.18 -20.07
C ALA A 5 -12.79 -2.56 -19.94
N ALA A 6 -12.26 -2.51 -18.71
CA ALA A 6 -10.91 -2.03 -18.47
C ALA A 6 -9.92 -2.87 -19.29
N ALA A 7 -8.87 -2.23 -19.81
CA ALA A 7 -7.82 -2.94 -20.54
C ALA A 7 -7.23 -4.07 -19.67
N PRO A 8 -6.87 -5.23 -20.24
CA PRO A 8 -6.36 -6.35 -19.47
C PRO A 8 -5.10 -5.95 -18.69
N TRP A 9 -5.05 -6.34 -17.42
CA TRP A 9 -3.95 -6.05 -16.52
C TRP A 9 -3.63 -7.27 -15.67
N ARG A 10 -2.36 -7.36 -15.27
CA ARG A 10 -1.83 -8.40 -14.39
C ARG A 10 -0.91 -7.82 -13.34
N VAL A 11 -0.83 -8.50 -12.21
CA VAL A 11 0.08 -8.18 -11.10
C VAL A 11 0.86 -9.40 -10.69
N LYS A 12 2.07 -9.20 -10.19
CA LYS A 12 2.88 -10.25 -9.59
C LYS A 12 2.61 -10.27 -8.09
N LEU A 13 2.13 -11.40 -7.60
CA LEU A 13 1.71 -11.56 -6.20
C LEU A 13 2.63 -12.50 -5.46
N THR A 14 2.92 -12.14 -4.22
CA THR A 14 3.53 -13.04 -3.24
C THR A 14 2.43 -13.88 -2.57
N GLU A 15 1.31 -13.26 -2.18
CA GLU A 15 0.21 -13.95 -1.49
C GLU A 15 -1.10 -13.14 -1.52
N ILE A 16 -2.21 -13.86 -1.37
CA ILE A 16 -3.52 -13.29 -1.01
C ILE A 16 -4.07 -14.10 0.17
N PHE A 17 -4.38 -13.45 1.28
CA PHE A 17 -4.85 -14.12 2.50
C PHE A 17 -5.78 -13.23 3.33
N LEU A 18 -6.62 -13.85 4.16
CA LEU A 18 -7.47 -13.18 5.12
C LEU A 18 -6.79 -13.14 6.49
N SER A 19 -6.77 -11.97 7.13
CA SER A 19 -6.29 -11.78 8.49
C SER A 19 -7.02 -10.60 9.14
N ILE A 20 -6.48 -10.08 10.24
CA ILE A 20 -6.90 -8.84 10.88
C ILE A 20 -5.88 -7.75 10.56
N GLN A 21 -6.33 -6.54 10.24
CA GLN A 21 -5.43 -5.39 10.06
C GLN A 21 -4.76 -5.04 11.38
N GLY A 22 -3.43 -5.03 11.37
CA GLY A 22 -2.59 -4.84 12.55
C GLY A 22 -2.13 -3.41 12.76
N GLU A 23 -2.34 -2.52 11.78
CA GLU A 23 -1.79 -1.16 11.82
C GLU A 23 -2.78 -0.09 11.35
N ALA A 24 -2.40 1.17 11.54
CA ALA A 24 -3.14 2.35 11.07
C ALA A 24 -4.58 2.42 11.64
N ALA A 25 -5.42 3.30 11.11
CA ALA A 25 -6.78 3.55 11.62
C ALA A 25 -7.74 2.37 11.46
N SER A 26 -7.40 1.40 10.61
CA SER A 26 -8.19 0.19 10.38
C SER A 26 -7.72 -1.01 11.23
N VAL A 27 -6.93 -0.77 12.28
CA VAL A 27 -6.57 -1.80 13.26
C VAL A 27 -7.80 -2.58 13.74
N GLY A 28 -7.71 -3.92 13.79
CA GLY A 28 -8.76 -4.79 14.29
C GLY A 28 -9.81 -5.24 13.26
N TRP A 29 -9.81 -4.70 12.04
CA TRP A 29 -10.78 -5.09 11.01
C TRP A 29 -10.37 -6.38 10.26
N PRO A 30 -11.28 -7.35 10.06
CA PRO A 30 -11.07 -8.47 9.14
C PRO A 30 -10.81 -7.97 7.72
N THR A 31 -9.62 -8.28 7.19
CA THR A 31 -9.09 -7.68 5.96
C THR A 31 -8.44 -8.74 5.09
N VAL A 32 -8.77 -8.74 3.80
CA VAL A 32 -8.00 -9.49 2.80
C VAL A 32 -6.76 -8.71 2.43
N PHE A 33 -5.59 -9.29 2.62
CA PHE A 33 -4.33 -8.74 2.17
C PHE A 33 -4.01 -9.25 0.78
N VAL A 34 -3.75 -8.34 -0.15
CA VAL A 34 -3.23 -8.62 -1.49
C VAL A 34 -1.79 -8.13 -1.52
N ARG A 35 -0.83 -9.03 -1.32
CA ARG A 35 0.59 -8.71 -1.23
C ARG A 35 1.27 -8.87 -2.59
N LEU A 36 1.60 -7.75 -3.22
CA LEU A 36 2.38 -7.69 -4.45
C LEU A 36 3.85 -8.07 -4.20
N THR A 37 4.54 -8.45 -5.25
CA THR A 37 5.97 -8.77 -5.23
C THR A 37 6.81 -7.63 -5.78
N GLY A 38 7.98 -7.39 -5.17
CA GLY A 38 9.02 -6.48 -5.66
C GLY A 38 8.97 -5.10 -5.00
N CYS A 39 10.12 -4.64 -4.51
CA CYS A 39 10.28 -3.32 -3.90
C CYS A 39 11.56 -2.65 -4.43
N PRO A 40 11.56 -1.35 -4.76
CA PRO A 40 12.77 -0.62 -5.14
C PRO A 40 13.56 -0.09 -3.94
N LEU A 41 13.12 -0.38 -2.70
CA LEU A 41 13.80 -0.01 -1.45
C LEU A 41 14.38 -1.27 -0.78
N ARG A 42 15.39 -1.09 0.07
CA ARG A 42 16.02 -2.12 0.91
C ARG A 42 16.10 -1.63 2.35
N CYS A 43 14.95 -1.27 2.91
CA CYS A 43 14.86 -0.76 4.27
C CYS A 43 15.52 -1.73 5.26
N ALA A 44 16.36 -1.20 6.15
CA ALA A 44 17.10 -2.01 7.13
C ALA A 44 16.18 -2.82 8.06
N TYR A 45 14.99 -2.29 8.37
CA TYR A 45 13.98 -2.92 9.23
C TYR A 45 12.86 -3.65 8.45
N CYS A 46 13.06 -3.99 7.18
CA CYS A 46 12.01 -4.64 6.40
C CYS A 46 11.68 -6.05 6.91
N ASP A 47 10.47 -6.23 7.46
CA ASP A 47 9.94 -7.51 7.94
C ASP A 47 9.43 -8.43 6.81
N THR A 48 9.25 -7.88 5.62
CA THR A 48 8.66 -8.55 4.45
C THR A 48 9.67 -8.69 3.31
N ALA A 49 10.96 -8.87 3.63
CA ALA A 49 12.01 -9.02 2.62
C ALA A 49 11.77 -10.23 1.67
N TYR A 50 11.02 -11.24 2.12
CA TYR A 50 10.59 -12.38 1.29
C TYR A 50 9.74 -11.96 0.09
N ALA A 51 9.05 -10.81 0.14
CA ALA A 51 8.27 -10.28 -0.97
C ALA A 51 9.11 -9.50 -2.00
N PHE A 52 10.44 -9.39 -1.86
CA PHE A 52 11.28 -8.71 -2.85
C PHE A 52 11.43 -9.47 -4.16
N HIS A 53 11.30 -10.80 -4.13
CA HIS A 53 11.55 -11.69 -5.26
C HIS A 53 10.51 -12.84 -5.29
N GLY A 54 10.59 -13.69 -6.32
CA GLY A 54 9.64 -14.79 -6.49
C GLY A 54 8.27 -14.29 -6.95
N GLY A 55 7.20 -14.85 -6.38
CA GLY A 55 5.82 -14.53 -6.71
C GLY A 55 5.35 -15.06 -8.06
N GLU A 56 4.04 -15.03 -8.26
CA GLU A 56 3.36 -15.55 -9.45
C GLU A 56 2.54 -14.45 -10.13
N TRP A 57 2.40 -14.54 -11.45
CA TRP A 57 1.57 -13.59 -12.20
C TRP A 57 0.10 -13.99 -12.12
N PHE A 58 -0.74 -13.03 -11.74
CA PHE A 58 -2.18 -13.16 -11.69
C PHE A 58 -2.83 -12.13 -12.62
N GLU A 59 -3.73 -12.61 -13.47
CA GLU A 59 -4.65 -11.75 -14.24
C GLU A 59 -5.69 -11.15 -13.30
N GLY A 60 -6.15 -9.93 -13.62
CA GLY A 60 -6.96 -9.14 -12.70
C GLY A 60 -8.25 -9.80 -12.22
N ASP A 61 -8.97 -10.47 -13.10
CA ASP A 61 -10.22 -11.17 -12.76
C ASP A 61 -9.98 -12.25 -11.70
N ARG A 62 -8.88 -12.99 -11.83
CA ARG A 62 -8.49 -14.04 -10.87
C ARG A 62 -8.19 -13.47 -9.48
N VAL A 63 -7.62 -12.27 -9.42
CA VAL A 63 -7.39 -11.58 -8.14
C VAL A 63 -8.72 -11.21 -7.50
N LEU A 64 -9.66 -10.62 -8.26
CA LEU A 64 -10.97 -10.22 -7.75
C LEU A 64 -11.79 -11.42 -7.28
N GLU A 65 -11.80 -12.51 -8.04
CA GLU A 65 -12.44 -13.77 -7.65
C GLU A 65 -11.89 -14.27 -6.31
N ARG A 66 -10.55 -14.37 -6.19
CA ARG A 66 -9.92 -14.84 -4.96
C ARG A 66 -10.20 -13.96 -3.76
N VAL A 67 -10.24 -12.63 -3.92
CA VAL A 67 -10.58 -11.71 -2.84
C VAL A 67 -12.03 -11.88 -2.39
N ARG A 68 -12.98 -12.06 -3.33
CA ARG A 68 -14.40 -12.28 -3.02
C ARG A 68 -14.66 -13.55 -2.22
N GLU A 69 -13.89 -14.61 -2.44
CA GLU A 69 -14.02 -15.89 -1.73
C GLU A 69 -13.86 -15.77 -0.21
N PHE A 70 -13.13 -14.76 0.28
CA PHE A 70 -12.94 -14.56 1.72
C PHE A 70 -14.15 -13.94 2.44
N GLY A 71 -15.12 -13.37 1.70
CA GLY A 71 -16.40 -12.92 2.26
C GLY A 71 -16.31 -11.72 3.21
N VAL A 72 -15.24 -10.93 3.20
CA VAL A 72 -15.09 -9.70 3.99
C VAL A 72 -15.03 -8.46 3.10
N ARG A 73 -15.31 -7.29 3.70
CA ARG A 73 -15.42 -6.02 2.97
C ARG A 73 -14.09 -5.28 2.78
N HIS A 74 -13.16 -5.43 3.72
CA HIS A 74 -11.90 -4.69 3.70
C HIS A 74 -10.84 -5.43 2.89
N VAL A 75 -10.12 -4.67 2.06
CA VAL A 75 -9.00 -5.19 1.27
C VAL A 75 -7.81 -4.24 1.44
N CYS A 76 -6.67 -4.76 1.88
CA CYS A 76 -5.42 -4.02 1.93
C CYS A 76 -4.51 -4.50 0.80
N VAL A 77 -4.20 -3.61 -0.15
CA VAL A 77 -3.18 -3.84 -1.17
C VAL A 77 -1.84 -3.34 -0.63
N THR A 78 -0.87 -4.24 -0.57
CA THR A 78 0.47 -4.03 0.01
C THR A 78 1.50 -4.85 -0.76
N GLY A 79 2.74 -4.96 -0.26
CA GLY A 79 3.67 -6.02 -0.67
C GLY A 79 4.72 -5.59 -1.69
N GLY A 80 5.99 -5.85 -1.33
CA GLY A 80 7.05 -5.01 -1.84
C GLY A 80 6.58 -3.54 -1.83
N GLU A 81 6.85 -2.77 -2.87
CA GLU A 81 6.17 -1.50 -3.10
C GLU A 81 5.08 -1.71 -4.15
N PRO A 82 3.78 -1.67 -3.79
CA PRO A 82 2.70 -1.98 -4.72
C PRO A 82 2.74 -1.11 -5.98
N LEU A 83 2.99 0.19 -5.80
CA LEU A 83 2.99 1.16 -6.89
C LEU A 83 4.19 1.02 -7.84
N ALA A 84 5.17 0.18 -7.51
CA ALA A 84 6.24 -0.19 -8.44
C ALA A 84 5.73 -1.07 -9.60
N GLN A 85 4.56 -1.69 -9.46
CA GLN A 85 3.90 -2.43 -10.53
C GLN A 85 2.82 -1.58 -11.22
N LYS A 86 2.91 -1.43 -12.54
CA LYS A 86 1.89 -0.70 -13.34
C LYS A 86 0.48 -1.26 -13.16
N GLY A 87 0.35 -2.58 -12.93
CA GLY A 87 -0.93 -3.25 -12.70
C GLY A 87 -1.59 -2.93 -11.35
N CYS A 88 -0.89 -2.26 -10.41
CA CYS A 88 -1.45 -1.91 -9.12
C CYS A 88 -2.57 -0.86 -9.22
N LEU A 89 -2.42 0.16 -10.08
CA LEU A 89 -3.46 1.19 -10.27
C LEU A 89 -4.80 0.61 -10.76
N PRO A 90 -4.85 -0.21 -11.83
CA PRO A 90 -6.10 -0.83 -12.24
C PRO A 90 -6.62 -1.87 -11.23
N LEU A 91 -5.76 -2.57 -10.50
CA LEU A 91 -6.17 -3.46 -9.39
C LEU A 91 -6.96 -2.68 -8.33
N LEU A 92 -6.42 -1.56 -7.86
CA LEU A 92 -7.04 -0.72 -6.84
C LEU A 92 -8.41 -0.21 -7.30
N ALA A 93 -8.49 0.32 -8.52
CA ALA A 93 -9.74 0.79 -9.10
C ALA A 93 -10.78 -0.34 -9.22
N ALA A 94 -10.36 -1.51 -9.71
CA ALA A 94 -11.24 -2.67 -9.89
C ALA A 94 -11.77 -3.23 -8.56
N LEU A 95 -10.97 -3.21 -7.49
CA LEU A 95 -11.44 -3.57 -6.14
C LEU A 95 -12.49 -2.58 -5.63
N CYS A 96 -12.27 -1.28 -5.82
CA CYS A 96 -13.28 -0.27 -5.49
C CYS A 96 -14.57 -0.43 -6.32
N ASP A 97 -14.46 -0.71 -7.62
CA ASP A 97 -15.60 -0.97 -8.51
C ASP A 97 -16.38 -2.23 -8.11
N ALA A 98 -15.68 -3.22 -7.53
CA ALA A 98 -16.30 -4.41 -6.95
C ALA A 98 -16.97 -4.17 -5.58
N GLY A 99 -16.92 -2.94 -5.05
CA GLY A 99 -17.61 -2.55 -3.81
C GLY A 99 -16.82 -2.81 -2.52
N PHE A 100 -15.51 -3.10 -2.61
CA PHE A 100 -14.66 -3.26 -1.43
C PHE A 100 -14.24 -1.92 -0.83
N ASP A 101 -14.00 -1.93 0.48
CA ASP A 101 -13.34 -0.83 1.19
C ASP A 101 -11.82 -1.05 1.11
N VAL A 102 -11.17 -0.34 0.19
CA VAL A 102 -9.77 -0.61 -0.20
C VAL A 102 -8.80 0.34 0.51
N SER A 103 -7.76 -0.22 1.13
CA SER A 103 -6.58 0.52 1.59
C SER A 103 -5.34 0.17 0.79
N LEU A 104 -4.45 1.14 0.61
CA LEU A 104 -3.12 0.97 0.02
C LEU A 104 -2.06 1.30 1.04
N GLU A 105 -1.16 0.37 1.33
CA GLU A 105 0.06 0.62 2.09
C GLU A 105 1.24 0.80 1.12
N THR A 106 1.85 1.99 1.13
CA THR A 106 2.94 2.37 0.22
C THR A 106 4.06 3.08 0.98
N SER A 107 5.30 2.99 0.47
CA SER A 107 6.49 3.61 1.07
C SER A 107 6.58 5.12 0.88
N GLY A 108 5.71 5.72 0.05
CA GLY A 108 5.83 7.13 -0.32
C GLY A 108 7.00 7.46 -1.25
N ALA A 109 7.76 6.45 -1.71
CA ALA A 109 8.85 6.62 -2.66
C ALA A 109 8.39 6.60 -4.13
N VAL A 110 7.17 6.13 -4.39
CA VAL A 110 6.54 6.11 -5.72
C VAL A 110 5.35 7.05 -5.72
N ASP A 111 5.09 7.69 -6.87
CA ASP A 111 3.99 8.64 -7.03
C ASP A 111 2.63 7.96 -6.84
N TRP A 112 1.98 8.26 -5.71
CA TRP A 112 0.67 7.76 -5.33
C TRP A 112 -0.49 8.68 -5.74
N ARG A 113 -0.23 9.82 -6.39
CA ARG A 113 -1.28 10.80 -6.73
C ARG A 113 -2.23 10.31 -7.82
N LYS A 114 -1.83 9.26 -8.56
CA LYS A 114 -2.66 8.59 -9.58
C LYS A 114 -3.55 7.47 -9.01
N VAL A 115 -3.45 7.17 -7.71
CA VAL A 115 -4.30 6.20 -7.03
C VAL A 115 -5.74 6.70 -7.05
N ASP A 116 -6.68 5.80 -7.33
CA ASP A 116 -8.12 6.06 -7.27
C ASP A 116 -8.49 6.75 -5.94
N PRO A 117 -9.24 7.87 -5.97
CA PRO A 117 -9.56 8.63 -4.76
C PRO A 117 -10.42 7.85 -3.75
N ARG A 118 -11.08 6.76 -4.13
CA ARG A 118 -11.84 5.90 -3.20
C ARG A 118 -10.93 5.07 -2.29
N VAL A 119 -9.65 4.91 -2.65
CA VAL A 119 -8.68 4.12 -1.88
C VAL A 119 -8.19 4.93 -0.68
N MET A 120 -8.17 4.31 0.50
CA MET A 120 -7.55 4.86 1.69
C MET A 120 -6.02 4.68 1.62
N ARG A 121 -5.27 5.75 1.42
CA ARG A 121 -3.80 5.69 1.37
C ARG A 121 -3.20 5.75 2.77
N VAL A 122 -2.31 4.81 3.05
CA VAL A 122 -1.42 4.78 4.21
C VAL A 122 0.00 4.88 3.68
N VAL A 123 0.62 6.04 3.86
CA VAL A 123 1.97 6.33 3.41
C VAL A 123 2.93 6.13 4.57
N ASP A 124 3.76 5.09 4.47
CA ASP A 124 4.83 4.80 5.43
C ASP A 124 6.09 5.60 5.08
N VAL A 125 6.19 6.79 5.66
CA VAL A 125 7.33 7.70 5.47
C VAL A 125 8.54 7.09 6.17
N LYS A 126 9.58 6.85 5.37
CA LYS A 126 10.77 6.14 5.81
C LYS A 126 11.64 7.02 6.70
N THR A 127 11.84 6.59 7.94
CA THR A 127 12.70 7.27 8.91
C THR A 127 14.18 6.99 8.63
N PRO A 128 15.14 7.74 9.21
CA PRO A 128 16.57 7.49 9.04
C PRO A 128 17.00 6.03 9.28
N GLY A 129 16.41 5.36 10.28
CA GLY A 129 16.65 3.95 10.59
C GLY A 129 16.33 2.98 9.46
N SER A 130 15.58 3.41 8.44
CA SER A 130 15.33 2.61 7.23
C SER A 130 16.56 2.51 6.33
N GLY A 131 17.47 3.49 6.37
CA GLY A 131 18.51 3.68 5.36
C GLY A 131 17.99 4.19 4.00
N GLU A 132 16.70 4.50 3.87
CA GLU A 132 16.03 4.92 2.63
C GLU A 132 15.29 6.26 2.77
N VAL A 133 15.63 7.07 3.80
CA VAL A 133 14.97 8.36 4.11
C VAL A 133 14.94 9.33 2.91
N GLU A 134 15.98 9.33 2.09
CA GLU A 134 16.10 10.19 0.89
C GLU A 134 15.16 9.78 -0.25
N ARG A 135 14.52 8.60 -0.15
CA ARG A 135 13.56 8.14 -1.15
C ARG A 135 12.17 8.73 -0.95
N ASN A 136 11.90 9.32 0.21
CA ASN A 136 10.59 9.88 0.51
C ASN A 136 10.25 11.04 -0.42
N ARG A 137 9.01 11.07 -0.92
CA ARG A 137 8.46 12.20 -1.66
C ARG A 137 7.73 13.15 -0.71
N LEU A 138 8.45 13.75 0.23
CA LEU A 138 7.86 14.54 1.33
C LEU A 138 7.03 15.73 0.85
N ASP A 139 7.38 16.33 -0.29
CA ASP A 139 6.66 17.47 -0.86
C ASP A 139 5.32 17.09 -1.51
N ASP A 140 5.09 15.80 -1.75
CA ASP A 140 3.79 15.32 -2.21
C ASP A 140 2.80 15.09 -1.05
N LEU A 141 3.26 15.03 0.21
CA LEU A 141 2.39 14.77 1.37
C LEU A 141 1.18 15.70 1.50
N PRO A 142 1.26 17.02 1.19
CA PRO A 142 0.10 17.90 1.21
C PRO A 142 -1.02 17.53 0.23
N ALA A 143 -0.78 16.64 -0.74
CA ALA A 143 -1.81 16.14 -1.66
C ALA A 143 -2.63 14.96 -1.07
N LEU A 144 -2.30 14.49 0.15
CA LEU A 144 -3.11 13.53 0.88
C LEU A 144 -4.40 14.19 1.35
N ARG A 145 -5.48 13.41 1.39
CA ARG A 145 -6.76 13.85 1.97
C ARG A 145 -6.69 13.78 3.50
N ALA A 146 -7.59 14.49 4.17
CA ALA A 146 -7.61 14.59 5.63
C ALA A 146 -7.80 13.24 6.34
N GLU A 147 -8.47 12.29 5.68
CA GLU A 147 -8.74 10.95 6.21
C GLU A 147 -7.58 9.96 5.96
N GLU A 148 -6.62 10.34 5.12
CA GLU A 148 -5.48 9.51 4.75
C GLU A 148 -4.35 9.64 5.76
N GLN A 149 -3.48 8.62 5.78
CA GLN A 149 -2.64 8.37 6.93
C GLN A 149 -1.17 8.44 6.55
N ILE A 150 -0.41 9.11 7.40
CA ILE A 150 1.05 9.07 7.41
C ILE A 150 1.46 8.20 8.58
N LYS A 151 2.29 7.19 8.32
CA LYS A 151 2.84 6.26 9.31
C LYS A 151 4.37 6.41 9.33
N PHE A 152 4.95 6.24 10.51
CA PHE A 152 6.40 6.20 10.71
C PHE A 152 6.73 4.95 11.51
N VAL A 153 7.69 4.16 11.05
CA VAL A 153 8.30 3.10 11.85
C VAL A 153 9.44 3.70 12.66
N ILE A 154 9.41 3.52 13.98
CA ILE A 154 10.40 4.09 14.90
C ILE A 154 11.29 2.96 15.43
N CYS A 155 12.55 2.91 14.99
CA CYS A 155 13.51 1.91 15.47
C CYS A 155 14.26 2.37 16.72
N ASP A 156 14.47 3.67 16.86
CA ASP A 156 15.21 4.25 17.97
C ASP A 156 14.77 5.69 18.28
N ARG A 157 15.51 6.35 19.17
CA ARG A 157 15.26 7.74 19.57
C ARG A 157 15.47 8.74 18.42
N ALA A 158 16.42 8.48 17.52
CA ALA A 158 16.72 9.38 16.42
C ALA A 158 15.57 9.39 15.41
N ASP A 159 14.98 8.24 15.11
CA ASP A 159 13.77 8.14 14.28
C ASP A 159 12.60 8.91 14.89
N PHE A 160 12.41 8.80 16.21
CA PHE A 160 11.35 9.52 16.92
C PHE A 160 11.54 11.03 16.83
N ASP A 161 12.74 11.53 17.15
CA ASP A 161 13.02 12.97 17.11
C ASP A 161 12.85 13.50 15.68
N TRP A 162 13.36 12.78 14.68
CA TRP A 162 13.21 13.13 13.26
C TRP A 162 11.73 13.19 12.84
N ALA A 163 10.93 12.17 13.15
CA ALA A 163 9.52 12.13 12.78
C ALA A 163 8.71 13.24 13.46
N ARG A 164 8.98 13.51 14.74
CA ARG A 164 8.37 14.61 15.48
C ARG A 164 8.67 15.96 14.84
N ASP A 165 9.93 16.20 14.49
CA ASP A 165 10.37 17.48 13.95
C ASP A 165 9.80 17.70 12.53
N LEU A 166 9.79 16.65 11.70
CA LEU A 166 9.12 16.67 10.39
C LEU A 166 7.64 17.05 10.51
N VAL A 167 6.91 16.48 11.47
CA VAL A 167 5.48 16.78 11.69
C VAL A 167 5.28 18.22 12.20
N ARG A 168 6.20 18.75 13.01
CA ARG A 168 6.14 20.13 13.51
C ARG A 168 6.39 21.16 12.40
N GLU A 169 7.34 20.88 11.51
CA GLU A 169 7.71 21.76 10.41
C GLU A 169 6.62 21.85 9.33
N ARG A 170 5.80 20.80 9.19
CA ARG A 170 4.77 20.67 8.15
C ARG A 170 3.34 20.83 8.67
N ARG A 171 3.19 21.41 9.86
CA ARG A 171 1.88 21.67 10.50
C ARG A 171 1.25 22.99 10.04
#